data_AF-A0A9P5UWA6-F1
#
_entry.id   AF-A0A9P5UWA6-F1
#
_cell.length_a   1.000
_cell.length_b   1.000
_cell.length_c   1.000
_cell.angle_alpha   90.00
_cell.angle_beta   90.00
_cell.angle_gamma   90.00
#
_symmetry.space_group_name_H-M   'P 1'
#
loop_
_entity.id
_entity.type
_entity.pdbx_description
1 polymer ?
#
loop_
_entity_poly.entity_id
_entity_poly.type
_entity_poly.pdbx_seq_one_letter_code
_entity_poly.pdbx_strand_id
1 'polypeptide(L)'
;MRSNMKIVLAAVLVALIANLAMVAAAPKKHTTTTTTTVHHKKATTTTKGTKKATTTKPTTISTPAKPTPTKMGQTAVILNATDYCIFLPPKYGGDIAANEDRAVAFCTKPNLPGAPNAQVLPAGFIKSSHYVVNAQKGYVQITGRIDRSKYGLSSKDGGGQYDLRAPVGSKMNGYNAFVQLTEPDAQIFCIRACMTKADCPVNKSTYGCEKVLGGDYS
;
A
#
# COMPACT_ATOMS: atom_id res chain seq x y z
N MET A 1 -2.90 -69.76 -6.84
CA MET A 1 -3.05 -69.40 -8.27
C MET A 1 -2.69 -67.91 -8.39
N ARG A 2 -1.46 -67.57 -8.84
CA ARG A 2 -1.16 -66.91 -10.15
C ARG A 2 -2.18 -65.81 -10.47
N SER A 3 -1.88 -64.51 -10.64
CA SER A 3 -0.87 -63.88 -11.51
C SER A 3 -0.91 -62.35 -11.28
N ASN A 4 0.22 -61.69 -10.99
CA ASN A 4 0.97 -60.76 -11.86
C ASN A 4 0.27 -59.50 -12.42
N MET A 5 0.77 -58.35 -11.94
CA MET A 5 1.52 -57.34 -12.70
C MET A 5 0.83 -56.59 -13.85
N LYS A 6 0.75 -55.27 -13.74
CA LYS A 6 1.12 -54.31 -14.81
C LYS A 6 1.35 -52.90 -14.26
N ILE A 7 2.64 -52.59 -14.20
CA ILE A 7 3.26 -51.27 -14.12
C ILE A 7 2.92 -50.51 -15.41
N VAL A 8 2.52 -49.23 -15.32
CA VAL A 8 2.64 -48.29 -16.43
C VAL A 8 3.36 -47.05 -15.93
N LEU A 9 4.64 -47.02 -16.28
CA LEU A 9 5.57 -45.90 -16.17
C LEU A 9 5.60 -45.23 -17.54
N ALA A 10 5.29 -43.93 -17.65
CA ALA A 10 5.60 -43.12 -18.81
C ALA A 10 5.71 -41.66 -18.34
N ALA A 11 6.92 -41.16 -18.10
CA ALA A 11 7.88 -40.64 -19.07
C ALA A 11 7.81 -39.12 -19.11
N VAL A 12 8.83 -38.54 -18.48
CA VAL A 12 9.20 -37.14 -18.40
C VAL A 12 9.45 -36.59 -19.80
N LEU A 13 8.85 -35.45 -20.15
CA LEU A 13 9.29 -34.63 -21.29
C LEU A 13 9.65 -33.23 -20.78
N VAL A 14 10.95 -33.03 -20.55
CA VAL A 14 11.58 -31.72 -20.39
C VAL A 14 11.85 -31.18 -21.78
N ALA A 15 11.17 -30.11 -22.18
CA ALA A 15 11.52 -29.33 -23.36
C ALA A 15 12.21 -28.04 -22.92
N LEU A 16 13.54 -28.03 -23.03
CA LEU A 16 14.36 -26.82 -23.02
C LEU A 16 14.09 -26.03 -24.30
N ILE A 17 13.67 -24.77 -24.18
CA ILE A 17 13.83 -23.79 -25.25
C ILE A 17 14.68 -22.66 -24.69
N ALA A 18 15.98 -22.73 -24.98
CA ALA A 18 16.87 -21.59 -24.87
C ALA A 18 16.63 -20.72 -26.11
N ASN A 19 16.18 -19.47 -25.91
CA ASN A 19 16.20 -18.48 -26.97
C ASN A 19 17.27 -17.42 -26.68
N LEU A 20 18.05 -17.22 -27.73
CA LEU A 20 19.27 -16.46 -27.87
C LEU A 20 19.00 -14.96 -27.77
N ALA A 21 19.91 -14.25 -27.10
CA ALA A 21 20.00 -12.79 -27.11
C ALA A 21 20.49 -12.26 -28.47
N MET A 22 20.12 -11.03 -28.83
CA MET A 22 21.05 -9.88 -28.94
C MET A 22 20.46 -8.66 -29.67
N VAL A 23 21.13 -7.51 -29.44
CA VAL A 23 21.24 -6.27 -30.24
C VAL A 23 20.24 -5.16 -29.86
N ALA A 24 20.60 -3.89 -29.69
CA ALA A 24 21.85 -3.16 -29.39
C ALA A 24 21.51 -1.67 -29.16
N ALA A 25 22.46 -0.97 -28.56
CA ALA A 25 22.87 0.43 -28.78
C ALA A 25 21.99 1.62 -28.31
N ALA A 26 22.70 2.53 -27.62
CA ALA A 26 22.29 3.83 -27.10
C ALA A 26 22.55 4.98 -28.12
N PRO A 27 22.86 6.24 -27.72
CA PRO A 27 21.95 7.39 -27.60
C PRO A 27 22.27 8.54 -28.60
N LYS A 28 21.40 9.57 -28.73
CA LYS A 28 21.65 10.95 -29.25
C LYS A 28 20.39 11.80 -29.00
N LYS A 29 20.36 12.86 -28.19
CA LYS A 29 20.95 14.23 -28.20
C LYS A 29 19.98 15.30 -28.74
N HIS A 30 20.02 16.47 -28.07
CA HIS A 30 19.52 17.83 -28.42
C HIS A 30 18.01 18.07 -28.30
N THR A 31 17.47 19.17 -27.74
CA THR A 31 17.79 20.62 -27.78
C THR A 31 17.05 21.32 -26.60
N THR A 32 17.71 22.07 -25.71
CA THR A 32 17.86 23.56 -25.61
C THR A 32 16.58 24.41 -25.35
N THR A 33 16.74 25.32 -24.36
CA THR A 33 16.13 26.66 -24.17
C THR A 33 14.74 26.79 -23.52
N THR A 34 14.64 27.38 -22.33
CA THR A 34 14.40 28.84 -22.16
C THR A 34 14.04 29.21 -20.71
N THR A 35 14.85 30.11 -20.16
CA THR A 35 14.63 30.89 -18.94
C THR A 35 13.46 31.86 -19.11
N THR A 36 12.55 31.96 -18.13
CA THR A 36 11.83 33.23 -17.88
C THR A 36 11.57 33.42 -16.40
N THR A 37 12.31 34.37 -15.83
CA THR A 37 12.12 34.96 -14.51
C THR A 37 11.04 36.04 -14.60
N VAL A 38 10.05 36.02 -13.71
CA VAL A 38 9.21 37.20 -13.44
C VAL A 38 9.18 37.45 -11.93
N HIS A 39 9.86 38.52 -11.53
CA HIS A 39 9.64 39.24 -10.28
C HIS A 39 8.26 39.89 -10.29
N HIS A 40 7.50 39.82 -9.20
CA HIS A 40 6.55 40.86 -8.82
C HIS A 40 6.66 41.15 -7.31
N LYS A 41 6.75 42.44 -7.01
CA LYS A 41 7.01 43.05 -5.71
C LYS A 41 5.79 43.03 -4.79
N LYS A 42 6.09 42.82 -3.51
CA LYS A 42 5.62 43.51 -2.28
C LYS A 42 4.29 44.27 -2.33
N ALA A 43 3.40 43.95 -1.39
CA ALA A 43 2.56 44.93 -0.72
C ALA A 43 2.47 44.62 0.78
N THR A 44 2.78 45.64 1.58
CA THR A 44 2.67 45.74 3.02
C THR A 44 1.38 46.48 3.33
N THR A 45 0.52 46.01 4.24
CA THR A 45 -0.21 46.93 5.13
C THR A 45 -0.75 46.26 6.40
N THR A 46 -0.42 46.94 7.49
CA THR A 46 -0.84 46.85 8.87
C THR A 46 -2.35 46.92 9.08
N THR A 47 -2.89 46.16 10.04
CA THR A 47 -3.98 46.69 10.88
C THR A 47 -3.95 46.05 12.27
N LYS A 48 -3.75 46.92 13.26
CA LYS A 48 -3.64 46.69 14.71
C LYS A 48 -5.06 46.75 15.28
N GLY A 49 -5.54 45.66 15.89
CA GLY A 49 -6.87 45.57 16.49
C GLY A 49 -6.80 45.00 17.90
N THR A 50 -6.68 45.89 18.88
CA THR A 50 -6.61 45.61 20.31
C THR A 50 -7.96 45.06 20.79
N LYS A 51 -8.04 43.77 21.19
CA LYS A 51 -9.21 43.22 21.89
C LYS A 51 -8.96 43.12 23.38
N LYS A 52 -9.78 43.88 24.10
CA LYS A 52 -9.93 44.03 25.54
C LYS A 52 -10.15 42.67 26.22
N ALA A 53 -9.32 42.37 27.22
CA ALA A 53 -9.49 41.25 28.12
C ALA A 53 -10.67 41.51 29.07
N THR A 54 -11.56 40.52 29.24
CA THR A 54 -12.52 40.50 30.34
C THR A 54 -12.64 39.07 30.83
N THR A 55 -12.30 38.92 32.11
CA THR A 55 -12.21 37.70 32.88
C THR A 55 -13.60 37.17 33.23
N THR A 56 -13.88 35.89 32.97
CA THR A 56 -14.93 35.12 33.65
C THR A 56 -14.65 33.62 33.55
N LYS A 57 -14.75 32.91 34.68
CA LYS A 57 -14.61 31.45 34.87
C LYS A 57 -15.83 31.01 35.72
N PRO A 58 -16.24 29.72 35.76
CA PRO A 58 -16.56 28.77 34.69
C PRO A 58 -18.05 28.37 34.75
N THR A 59 -18.66 28.05 33.61
CA THR A 59 -19.91 27.27 33.58
C THR A 59 -19.64 25.99 32.82
N THR A 60 -19.96 24.86 33.44
CA THR A 60 -19.79 23.49 32.92
C THR A 60 -20.54 23.32 31.60
N ILE A 61 -19.80 23.43 30.49
CA ILE A 61 -20.27 23.04 29.16
C ILE A 61 -20.04 21.54 29.04
N SER A 62 -21.14 20.79 29.01
CA SER A 62 -21.14 19.39 28.63
C SER A 62 -20.49 19.25 27.26
N THR A 63 -19.42 18.45 27.20
CA THR A 63 -18.67 18.15 25.99
C THR A 63 -19.64 17.63 24.91
N PRO A 64 -19.60 18.16 23.66
CA PRO A 64 -20.31 17.55 22.55
C PRO A 64 -19.88 16.09 22.44
N ALA A 65 -20.83 15.17 22.34
CA ALA A 65 -20.54 13.77 22.11
C ALA A 65 -19.63 13.64 20.89
N LYS A 66 -18.50 12.94 21.07
CA LYS A 66 -17.56 12.59 20.01
C LYS A 66 -18.36 12.02 18.83
N PRO A 67 -18.22 12.55 17.61
CA PRO A 67 -18.93 12.02 16.45
C PRO A 67 -18.62 10.53 16.34
N THR A 68 -19.67 9.72 16.32
CA THR A 68 -19.56 8.27 16.11
C THR A 68 -18.80 8.05 14.81
N PRO A 69 -17.66 7.33 14.81
CA PRO A 69 -16.88 7.14 13.59
C PRO A 69 -17.76 6.48 12.53
N THR A 70 -17.99 7.19 11.41
CA THR A 70 -18.50 6.63 10.16
C THR A 70 -17.73 5.36 9.88
N LYS A 71 -18.39 4.25 9.52
CA LYS A 71 -17.78 2.92 9.36
C LYS A 71 -16.48 2.98 8.54
N MET A 72 -15.34 3.07 9.24
CA MET A 72 -14.04 3.21 8.60
C MET A 72 -13.70 1.84 8.03
N GLY A 73 -13.43 1.76 6.72
CA GLY A 73 -13.00 0.53 6.05
C GLY A 73 -11.64 0.06 6.56
N GLN A 74 -11.53 -0.34 7.82
CA GLN A 74 -10.28 -0.72 8.48
C GLN A 74 -9.98 -2.21 8.38
N THR A 75 -10.88 -3.00 7.77
CA THR A 75 -10.68 -4.44 7.59
C THR A 75 -10.36 -4.70 6.13
N ALA A 76 -9.15 -5.21 5.87
CA ALA A 76 -8.69 -5.67 4.57
C ALA A 76 -8.76 -7.20 4.48
N VAL A 77 -8.70 -7.74 3.26
CA VAL A 77 -8.57 -9.18 3.00
C VAL A 77 -7.47 -9.45 1.97
N ILE A 78 -6.89 -10.64 2.02
CA ILE A 78 -6.09 -11.21 0.92
C ILE A 78 -6.67 -12.59 0.63
N LEU A 79 -7.36 -12.75 -0.49
CA LEU A 79 -7.99 -14.01 -0.87
C LEU A 79 -7.13 -14.75 -1.92
N ASN A 80 -6.62 -14.02 -2.91
CA ASN A 80 -5.76 -14.53 -3.97
C ASN A 80 -5.04 -13.37 -4.70
N ALA A 81 -4.39 -13.66 -5.82
CA ALA A 81 -3.61 -12.71 -6.61
C ALA A 81 -4.40 -11.55 -7.23
N THR A 82 -5.73 -11.70 -7.41
CA THR A 82 -6.58 -10.68 -8.04
C THR A 82 -7.61 -10.09 -7.07
N ASP A 83 -7.87 -10.77 -5.95
CA ASP A 83 -8.89 -10.42 -4.98
C ASP A 83 -8.26 -10.17 -3.60
N TYR A 84 -7.83 -8.93 -3.41
CA TYR A 84 -7.23 -8.47 -2.16
C TYR A 84 -7.45 -6.98 -1.96
N CYS A 85 -7.12 -6.50 -0.76
CA CYS A 85 -7.11 -5.10 -0.40
C CYS A 85 -5.74 -4.67 0.12
N ILE A 86 -5.44 -3.39 -0.03
CA ILE A 86 -4.31 -2.70 0.59
C ILE A 86 -4.84 -1.50 1.38
N PHE A 87 -4.08 -1.00 2.33
CA PHE A 87 -4.35 0.25 3.01
C PHE A 87 -3.76 1.42 2.23
N LEU A 88 -4.51 2.52 2.11
CA LEU A 88 -4.02 3.78 1.55
C LEU A 88 -4.55 4.95 2.39
N PRO A 89 -3.96 6.15 2.24
CA PRO A 89 -4.49 7.36 2.83
C PRO A 89 -5.98 7.55 2.48
N PRO A 90 -6.82 8.01 3.42
CA PRO A 90 -8.25 8.12 3.21
C PRO A 90 -8.64 9.19 2.18
N LYS A 91 -7.69 10.05 1.80
CA LYS A 91 -7.86 11.09 0.80
C LYS A 91 -6.87 10.86 -0.34
N TYR A 92 -7.33 11.10 -1.56
CA TYR A 92 -6.52 11.12 -2.78
C TYR A 92 -5.27 12.00 -2.58
N GLY A 93 -4.11 11.49 -2.99
CA GLY A 93 -2.82 12.16 -2.89
C GLY A 93 -2.32 12.41 -1.47
N GLY A 94 -2.88 11.74 -0.46
CA GLY A 94 -2.31 11.75 0.88
C GLY A 94 -0.91 11.14 0.89
N ASP A 95 -0.02 11.72 1.67
CA ASP A 95 1.31 11.16 1.95
C ASP A 95 1.19 9.88 2.80
N ILE A 96 1.92 8.81 2.48
CA ILE A 96 1.77 7.51 3.13
C ILE A 96 2.07 7.60 4.63
N ALA A 97 3.25 8.11 5.00
CA ALA A 97 3.71 8.21 6.39
C ALA A 97 2.82 9.14 7.23
N ALA A 98 2.43 10.30 6.69
CA ALA A 98 1.56 11.26 7.38
C ALA A 98 0.12 10.74 7.62
N ASN A 99 -0.23 9.59 7.04
CA ASN A 99 -1.57 9.00 7.12
C ASN A 99 -1.58 7.61 7.75
N GLU A 100 -0.47 7.11 8.32
CA GLU A 100 -0.37 5.80 8.98
C GLU A 100 -1.52 5.53 9.95
N ASP A 101 -1.86 6.48 10.83
CA ASP A 101 -2.90 6.29 11.84
C ASP A 101 -4.35 6.22 11.30
N ARG A 102 -4.58 6.64 10.05
CA ARG A 102 -5.92 6.87 9.50
C ARG A 102 -6.15 6.27 8.12
N ALA A 103 -5.22 5.47 7.62
CA ALA A 103 -5.39 4.75 6.38
C ALA A 103 -6.63 3.83 6.42
N VAL A 104 -7.18 3.56 5.25
CA VAL A 104 -8.35 2.70 5.06
C VAL A 104 -8.07 1.72 3.94
N ALA A 105 -8.76 0.58 3.97
CA ALA A 105 -8.65 -0.48 2.98
C ALA A 105 -9.26 -0.05 1.65
N PHE A 106 -8.52 -0.30 0.58
CA PHE A 106 -8.92 -0.22 -0.82
C PHE A 106 -8.72 -1.59 -1.44
N CYS A 107 -9.79 -2.15 -1.98
CA CYS A 107 -9.81 -3.47 -2.61
C CYS A 107 -9.72 -3.37 -4.12
N THR A 108 -9.11 -4.38 -4.72
CA THR A 108 -9.03 -4.58 -6.18
C THR A 108 -10.38 -4.60 -6.89
N LYS A 109 -11.44 -5.02 -6.19
CA LYS A 109 -12.83 -4.98 -6.66
C LYS A 109 -13.79 -4.61 -5.53
N PRO A 110 -14.99 -4.09 -5.83
CA PRO A 110 -16.00 -3.78 -4.81
C PRO A 110 -16.47 -5.03 -4.07
N ASN A 111 -16.89 -4.84 -2.82
CA ASN A 111 -17.61 -5.84 -2.01
C ASN A 111 -16.86 -7.18 -1.83
N LEU A 112 -15.53 -7.15 -1.68
CA LEU A 112 -14.79 -8.35 -1.31
C LEU A 112 -15.29 -8.91 0.03
N PRO A 113 -15.59 -10.22 0.11
CA PRO A 113 -15.99 -10.86 1.35
C PRO A 113 -14.95 -10.65 2.46
N GLY A 114 -15.39 -10.21 3.64
CA GLY A 114 -14.52 -9.94 4.78
C GLY A 114 -13.86 -8.56 4.81
N ALA A 115 -14.12 -7.68 3.84
CA ALA A 115 -13.63 -6.30 3.82
C ALA A 115 -14.78 -5.26 3.86
N PRO A 116 -15.56 -5.19 4.95
CA PRO A 116 -16.71 -4.30 5.03
C PRO A 116 -16.29 -2.82 4.94
N ASN A 117 -17.00 -2.05 4.11
CA ASN A 117 -16.76 -0.61 3.88
C ASN A 117 -15.37 -0.29 3.33
N ALA A 118 -14.66 -1.28 2.79
CA ALA A 118 -13.45 -1.01 2.03
C ALA A 118 -13.81 -0.27 0.73
N GLN A 119 -12.94 0.65 0.35
CA GLN A 119 -13.04 1.39 -0.91
C GLN A 119 -12.56 0.51 -2.07
N VAL A 120 -12.67 1.01 -3.30
CA VAL A 120 -12.17 0.32 -4.50
C VAL A 120 -10.94 1.05 -5.01
N LEU A 121 -9.89 0.30 -5.33
CA LEU A 121 -8.69 0.85 -5.94
C LEU A 121 -9.02 1.48 -7.30
N PRO A 122 -8.43 2.65 -7.62
CA PRO A 122 -8.57 3.21 -8.96
C PRO A 122 -8.09 2.24 -10.04
N ALA A 123 -8.78 2.20 -11.16
CA ALA A 123 -8.39 1.36 -12.29
C ALA A 123 -6.95 1.65 -12.73
N GLY A 124 -6.15 0.59 -12.88
CA GLY A 124 -4.74 0.68 -13.25
C GLY A 124 -3.79 1.14 -12.15
N PHE A 125 -4.27 1.35 -10.92
CA PHE A 125 -3.39 1.65 -9.78
C PHE A 125 -2.43 0.49 -9.51
N ILE A 126 -2.89 -0.75 -9.56
CA ILE A 126 -2.04 -1.93 -9.50
C ILE A 126 -1.53 -2.24 -10.91
N LYS A 127 -0.20 -2.35 -11.05
CA LYS A 127 0.48 -2.63 -12.32
C LYS A 127 0.95 -4.07 -12.42
N SER A 128 1.40 -4.65 -11.30
CA SER A 128 1.70 -6.07 -11.18
C SER A 128 1.38 -6.56 -9.78
N SER A 129 1.18 -7.87 -9.63
CA SER A 129 0.90 -8.51 -8.34
C SER A 129 1.36 -9.94 -8.34
N HIS A 130 2.17 -10.27 -7.34
CA HIS A 130 2.82 -11.57 -7.17
C HIS A 130 2.36 -12.15 -5.84
N TYR A 131 1.49 -13.16 -5.92
CA TYR A 131 0.89 -13.79 -4.74
C TYR A 131 1.68 -15.02 -4.31
N VAL A 132 2.04 -15.05 -3.03
CA VAL A 132 2.75 -16.17 -2.40
C VAL A 132 1.98 -16.67 -1.20
N VAL A 133 1.87 -17.99 -1.10
CA VAL A 133 1.39 -18.69 0.10
C VAL A 133 2.56 -19.45 0.70
N ASN A 134 2.80 -19.25 2.00
CA ASN A 134 3.72 -20.06 2.76
C ASN A 134 2.94 -20.82 3.83
N ALA A 135 2.58 -22.06 3.53
CA ALA A 135 1.76 -22.90 4.41
C ALA A 135 2.51 -23.25 5.70
N GLN A 136 3.82 -23.43 5.64
CA GLN A 136 4.68 -23.80 6.76
C GLN A 136 4.76 -22.69 7.81
N LYS A 137 4.83 -21.43 7.37
CA LYS A 137 4.87 -20.24 8.24
C LYS A 137 3.49 -19.62 8.46
N GLY A 138 2.46 -20.12 7.77
CA GLY A 138 1.10 -19.60 7.89
C GLY A 138 0.97 -18.14 7.48
N TYR A 139 1.54 -17.75 6.33
CA TYR A 139 1.33 -16.41 5.78
C TYR A 139 0.95 -16.43 4.32
N VAL A 140 0.30 -15.35 3.90
CA VAL A 140 0.14 -14.99 2.49
C VAL A 140 0.73 -13.62 2.25
N GLN A 141 1.25 -13.41 1.05
CA GLN A 141 1.93 -12.18 0.66
C GLN A 141 1.56 -11.77 -0.75
N ILE A 142 1.44 -10.47 -0.96
CA ILE A 142 1.41 -9.85 -2.28
C ILE A 142 2.53 -8.82 -2.36
N THR A 143 3.31 -8.89 -3.43
CA THR A 143 4.29 -7.88 -3.81
C THR A 143 4.00 -7.43 -5.23
N GLY A 144 4.36 -6.20 -5.59
CA GLY A 144 4.16 -5.75 -6.95
C GLY A 144 4.36 -4.26 -7.15
N ARG A 145 3.97 -3.80 -8.34
CA ARG A 145 4.11 -2.41 -8.76
C ARG A 145 2.79 -1.65 -8.71
N ILE A 146 2.89 -0.36 -8.45
CA ILE A 146 1.78 0.58 -8.52
C ILE A 146 2.00 1.64 -9.61
N ASP A 147 0.93 2.30 -10.04
CA ASP A 147 0.97 3.58 -10.72
C ASP A 147 0.44 4.65 -9.76
N ARG A 148 1.38 5.35 -9.12
CA ARG A 148 1.09 6.37 -8.12
C ARG A 148 0.14 7.47 -8.63
N SER A 149 0.15 7.75 -9.93
CA SER A 149 -0.67 8.81 -10.52
C SER A 149 -2.17 8.52 -10.42
N LYS A 150 -2.55 7.23 -10.38
CA LYS A 150 -3.96 6.82 -10.29
C LYS A 150 -4.60 7.16 -8.95
N TYR A 151 -3.79 7.36 -7.90
CA TYR A 151 -4.25 7.82 -6.60
C TYR A 151 -3.59 9.13 -6.15
N GLY A 152 -2.91 9.83 -7.06
CA GLY A 152 -2.29 11.14 -6.81
C GLY A 152 -1.13 11.13 -5.83
N LEU A 153 -0.55 9.96 -5.56
CA LEU A 153 0.56 9.85 -4.63
C LEU A 153 1.79 10.56 -5.19
N SER A 154 2.49 11.29 -4.33
CA SER A 154 3.64 12.12 -4.72
C SER A 154 4.80 11.24 -5.18
N SER A 155 5.56 11.71 -6.18
CA SER A 155 6.80 11.05 -6.57
C SER A 155 7.94 11.22 -5.57
N LYS A 156 7.74 12.06 -4.55
CA LYS A 156 8.69 12.35 -3.46
C LYS A 156 8.29 11.67 -2.16
N ASP A 157 7.16 10.98 -2.14
CA ASP A 157 6.71 10.22 -0.98
C ASP A 157 7.48 8.90 -0.95
N GLY A 158 8.40 8.79 0.01
CA GLY A 158 9.24 7.60 0.23
C GLY A 158 8.49 6.45 0.88
N GLY A 159 7.22 6.64 1.19
CA GLY A 159 6.36 5.62 1.74
C GLY A 159 6.27 5.60 3.26
N GLY A 160 5.79 4.48 3.76
CA GLY A 160 5.54 4.23 5.17
C GLY A 160 5.03 2.81 5.36
N GLN A 161 4.64 2.48 6.59
CA GLN A 161 4.19 1.17 6.99
C GLN A 161 2.78 1.21 7.58
N TYR A 162 1.92 0.31 7.11
CA TYR A 162 0.65 0.01 7.75
C TYR A 162 0.68 -1.37 8.42
N ASP A 163 0.20 -1.44 9.65
CA ASP A 163 0.10 -2.66 10.45
C ASP A 163 -1.09 -2.57 11.43
N LEU A 164 -1.14 -3.47 12.42
CA LEU A 164 -2.19 -3.50 13.45
C LEU A 164 -2.22 -2.29 14.39
N ARG A 165 -1.16 -1.49 14.44
CA ARG A 165 -1.04 -0.30 15.29
C ARG A 165 -1.50 0.93 14.53
N ALA A 166 -1.08 1.06 13.28
CA ALA A 166 -1.38 2.18 12.41
C ALA A 166 -1.78 1.65 11.03
N PRO A 167 -3.07 1.74 10.62
CA PRO A 167 -4.11 2.57 11.23
C PRO A 167 -4.75 1.96 12.48
N VAL A 168 -5.24 2.82 13.38
CA VAL A 168 -5.87 2.38 14.62
C VAL A 168 -7.13 1.57 14.31
N GLY A 169 -7.16 0.31 14.76
CA GLY A 169 -8.27 -0.61 14.58
C GLY A 169 -8.22 -1.41 13.27
N SER A 170 -7.12 -1.30 12.52
CA SER A 170 -6.88 -2.08 11.32
C SER A 170 -6.90 -3.59 11.58
N LYS A 171 -7.40 -4.33 10.59
CA LYS A 171 -7.44 -5.79 10.62
C LYS A 171 -7.18 -6.35 9.23
N MET A 172 -6.59 -7.53 9.23
CA MET A 172 -6.55 -8.41 8.07
C MET A 172 -7.44 -9.61 8.35
N ASN A 173 -8.54 -9.75 7.62
CA ASN A 173 -9.51 -10.79 7.88
C ASN A 173 -8.88 -12.18 7.75
N GLY A 174 -9.07 -13.02 8.77
CA GLY A 174 -8.51 -14.37 8.82
C GLY A 174 -7.04 -14.46 9.26
N TYR A 175 -6.39 -13.35 9.62
CA TYR A 175 -5.00 -13.35 10.07
C TYR A 175 -4.81 -12.58 11.38
N ASN A 176 -3.78 -12.94 12.15
CA ASN A 176 -3.50 -12.35 13.47
C ASN A 176 -2.59 -11.13 13.41
N ALA A 177 -1.95 -10.89 12.26
CA ALA A 177 -1.06 -9.77 11.99
C ALA A 177 -1.01 -9.47 10.50
N PHE A 178 -0.65 -8.24 10.17
CA PHE A 178 -0.21 -7.90 8.83
C PHE A 178 0.86 -6.82 8.90
N VAL A 179 1.62 -6.72 7.81
CA VAL A 179 2.50 -5.59 7.53
C VAL A 179 2.33 -5.24 6.07
N GLN A 180 2.16 -3.96 5.78
CA GLN A 180 2.16 -3.41 4.44
C GLN A 180 3.17 -2.27 4.37
N LEU A 181 3.93 -2.20 3.30
CA LEU A 181 4.64 -0.99 2.93
C LEU A 181 4.18 -0.55 1.54
N THR A 182 4.18 0.76 1.32
CA THR A 182 3.84 1.36 0.04
C THR A 182 4.84 2.46 -0.20
N GLU A 183 5.58 2.38 -1.29
CA GLU A 183 6.69 3.28 -1.64
C GLU A 183 6.38 3.97 -2.96
N PRO A 184 5.65 5.11 -2.92
CA PRO A 184 5.24 5.80 -4.13
C PRO A 184 6.41 6.25 -5.01
N ASP A 185 7.51 6.70 -4.43
CA ASP A 185 8.73 7.11 -5.13
C ASP A 185 9.31 5.99 -6.01
N ALA A 186 9.36 4.76 -5.49
CA ALA A 186 9.81 3.54 -6.16
C ALA A 186 8.72 2.83 -6.99
N GLN A 187 7.45 3.24 -6.83
CA GLN A 187 6.28 2.64 -7.46
C GLN A 187 6.11 1.15 -7.14
N ILE A 188 6.37 0.78 -5.89
CA ILE A 188 6.18 -0.58 -5.39
C ILE A 188 5.31 -0.62 -4.14
N PHE A 189 4.71 -1.78 -3.90
CA PHE A 189 4.00 -2.08 -2.67
C PHE A 189 4.20 -3.54 -2.29
N CYS A 190 4.03 -3.82 -1.02
CA CYS A 190 4.09 -5.17 -0.48
C CYS A 190 3.16 -5.26 0.71
N ILE A 191 2.47 -6.39 0.85
CA ILE A 191 1.59 -6.68 1.97
C ILE A 191 1.72 -8.16 2.33
N ARG A 192 1.89 -8.46 3.62
CA ARG A 192 1.90 -9.82 4.15
C ARG A 192 0.90 -9.92 5.29
N ALA A 193 0.10 -10.98 5.28
CA ALA A 193 -0.82 -11.34 6.34
C ALA A 193 -0.34 -12.62 7.01
N CYS A 194 -0.21 -12.62 8.34
CA CYS A 194 0.45 -13.68 9.09
C CYS A 194 -0.47 -14.26 10.18
N MET A 195 -0.45 -15.58 10.33
CA MET A 195 -1.02 -16.26 11.50
C MET A 195 -0.18 -16.01 12.75
N THR A 196 1.13 -15.81 12.59
CA THR A 196 2.06 -15.53 13.69
C THR A 196 2.67 -14.15 13.51
N LYS A 197 2.64 -13.31 14.56
CA LYS A 197 3.22 -11.96 14.52
C LYS A 197 4.70 -11.94 14.15
N ALA A 198 5.45 -12.96 14.52
CA ALA A 198 6.89 -13.07 14.22
C ALA A 198 7.18 -13.11 12.70
N ASP A 199 6.24 -13.58 11.87
CA ASP A 199 6.41 -13.63 10.41
C ASP A 199 6.05 -12.31 9.71
N CYS A 200 5.52 -11.34 10.47
CA CYS A 200 5.16 -10.00 10.03
C CYS A 200 6.10 -8.97 10.69
N PRO A 201 7.22 -8.60 10.03
CA PRO A 201 8.21 -7.67 10.59
C PRO A 201 7.72 -6.21 10.60
N VAL A 202 7.21 -5.75 11.75
CA VAL A 202 6.59 -4.41 11.93
C VAL A 202 7.52 -3.32 12.47
N ASN A 203 8.82 -3.59 12.67
CA ASN A 203 9.76 -2.61 13.27
C ASN A 203 10.80 -2.10 12.26
N LYS A 204 10.44 -2.04 10.97
CA LYS A 204 11.36 -1.76 9.85
C LYS A 204 10.74 -0.82 8.80
N SER A 205 9.98 0.18 9.24
CA SER A 205 9.14 1.02 8.36
C SER A 205 9.92 1.83 7.31
N THR A 206 11.20 2.12 7.54
CA THR A 206 12.06 2.89 6.60
C THR A 206 12.91 2.03 5.68
N TYR A 207 12.81 0.70 5.78
CA TYR A 207 13.71 -0.22 5.05
C TYR A 207 13.21 -0.56 3.66
N GLY A 208 11.93 -0.31 3.37
CA GLY A 208 11.30 -0.62 2.09
C GLY A 208 10.91 -2.09 1.92
N CYS A 209 10.06 -2.33 0.94
CA CYS A 209 9.41 -3.60 0.65
C CYS A 209 10.39 -4.73 0.35
N GLU A 210 11.38 -4.47 -0.51
CA GLU A 210 12.37 -5.46 -0.91
C GLU A 210 13.16 -5.99 0.30
N LYS A 211 13.53 -5.12 1.24
CA LYS A 211 14.30 -5.50 2.42
C LYS A 211 13.43 -6.11 3.53
N VAL A 212 12.18 -5.67 3.66
CA VAL A 212 11.29 -6.12 4.74
C VAL A 212 10.63 -7.46 4.40
N LEU A 213 10.11 -7.60 3.19
CA LEU A 213 9.33 -8.77 2.77
C LEU A 213 9.98 -9.57 1.64
N GLY A 214 10.97 -9.01 0.93
CA GLY A 214 11.50 -9.62 -0.30
C GLY A 214 10.40 -9.78 -1.33
N GLY A 215 10.56 -10.78 -2.21
CA GLY A 215 9.55 -11.14 -3.22
C GLY A 215 9.84 -10.58 -4.60
N ASP A 216 8.85 -10.71 -5.48
CA ASP A 216 8.91 -10.28 -6.87
C ASP A 216 8.19 -8.93 -7.05
N TYR A 217 8.86 -7.97 -7.70
CA TYR A 217 8.35 -6.62 -8.00
C TYR A 217 8.48 -6.27 -9.49
N SER A 218 8.66 -7.29 -10.34
CA SER A 218 8.59 -7.14 -11.79
C SER A 218 7.19 -6.78 -12.28
#